data_AF-A0A4V1TU92-F1
#
_entry.id   AF-A0A4V1TU92-F1
#
_cell.length_a   1.000
_cell.length_b   1.000
_cell.length_c   1.000
_cell.angle_alpha   90.00
_cell.angle_beta   90.00
_cell.angle_gamma   90.00
#
_symmetry.space_group_name_H-M   'P 1'
#
loop_
_entity.id
_entity.type
_entity.pdbx_description
1 polymer ?
#
loop_
_entity_poly.entity_id
_entity_poly.type
_entity_poly.pdbx_seq_one_letter_code
_entity_poly.pdbx_strand_id
1 'polypeptide(L)'
;IRHMRERYVKKVKDEAAMQANLRAIELKQLPHMLCVTNLMLHGVEVPSLIHHGNTLARPLRDYTPAERVDVVLTNPPFGGVEEPGIEQGYPADVRTKETADLFLVLIKHILKSNGRAALVLPDGTLFGEGVKTRIKEQLLNECNLHTIVRLPNGVFAPYTGIKTNLLFFTKGTPTKEVWYYEHPYPAGAKSYNKTKPIRIEEFEAEKAWWGSEADGFARRVENERAWKVSIEQIKAAGYNLDQKNPHAADAVSHDPAELLADYARLQAEAQALRDQIKGILGAALANPSGASA
;
A
#
# COMPACT_ATOMS: atom_id res chain seq x y z
N ILE A 1 16.79 -2.12 11.07
CA ILE A 1 18.11 -2.45 11.68
C ILE A 1 18.18 -2.03 13.16
N ARG A 2 18.07 -0.75 13.52
CA ARG A 2 18.15 -0.30 14.93
C ARG A 2 17.26 -1.11 15.89
N HIS A 3 15.97 -1.22 15.56
CA HIS A 3 15.02 -2.05 16.31
C HIS A 3 15.48 -3.51 16.49
N MET A 4 16.08 -4.10 15.44
CA MET A 4 16.57 -5.47 15.50
C MET A 4 17.74 -5.60 16.48
N ARG A 5 18.68 -4.66 16.42
CA ARG A 5 19.83 -4.62 17.32
C ARG A 5 19.43 -4.45 18.78
N GLU A 6 18.59 -3.45 19.07
CA GLU A 6 18.15 -3.16 20.44
C GLU A 6 17.45 -4.35 21.10
N ARG A 7 16.60 -5.07 20.35
CA ARG A 7 15.76 -6.13 20.91
C ARG A 7 16.34 -7.53 20.80
N TYR A 8 16.97 -7.87 19.69
CA TYR A 8 17.33 -9.26 19.37
C TYR A 8 18.83 -9.53 19.29
N VAL A 9 19.68 -8.51 19.16
CA VAL A 9 21.15 -8.68 19.16
C VAL A 9 21.67 -8.54 20.58
N LYS A 10 22.06 -9.65 21.21
CA LYS A 10 22.63 -9.66 22.56
C LYS A 10 24.08 -10.15 22.58
N LYS A 11 24.51 -10.86 21.55
CA LYS A 11 25.85 -11.44 21.40
C LYS A 11 26.39 -11.14 20.00
N VAL A 12 27.71 -11.23 19.84
CA VAL A 12 28.40 -11.07 18.53
C VAL A 12 27.81 -11.99 17.45
N LYS A 13 27.48 -13.24 17.82
CA LYS A 13 26.85 -14.19 16.90
C LYS A 13 25.47 -13.74 16.40
N ASP A 14 24.72 -12.98 17.20
CA ASP A 14 23.38 -12.50 16.84
C ASP A 14 23.49 -11.35 15.83
N GLU A 15 24.53 -10.51 15.97
CA GLU A 15 24.85 -9.45 15.00
C GLU A 15 25.25 -10.08 13.65
N ALA A 16 26.15 -11.07 13.67
CA ALA A 16 26.56 -11.79 12.47
C ALA A 16 25.36 -12.48 11.79
N ALA A 17 24.49 -13.13 12.57
CA ALA A 17 23.27 -13.74 12.06
C ALA A 17 22.29 -12.72 11.48
N MET A 18 22.10 -11.56 12.14
CA MET A 18 21.28 -10.48 11.61
C MET A 18 21.81 -10.01 10.26
N GLN A 19 23.10 -9.67 10.16
CA GLN A 19 23.71 -9.14 8.94
C GLN A 19 23.63 -10.14 7.78
N ALA A 20 23.91 -11.43 8.05
CA ALA A 20 23.87 -12.49 7.04
C ALA A 20 22.46 -12.82 6.53
N ASN A 21 21.40 -12.29 7.15
CA ASN A 21 20.00 -12.58 6.77
C ASN A 21 19.22 -11.36 6.26
N LEU A 22 19.85 -10.20 6.12
CA LEU A 22 19.23 -9.04 5.46
C LEU A 22 19.27 -9.22 3.95
N ARG A 23 18.10 -9.34 3.31
CA ARG A 23 17.97 -9.55 1.86
C ARG A 23 17.18 -8.41 1.23
N ALA A 24 17.61 -7.94 0.07
CA ALA A 24 16.87 -6.99 -0.74
C ALA A 24 17.23 -7.13 -2.22
N ILE A 25 16.29 -6.77 -3.09
CA ILE A 25 16.50 -6.67 -4.52
C ILE A 25 15.95 -5.32 -4.95
N GLU A 26 16.77 -4.52 -5.62
CA GLU A 26 16.40 -3.19 -6.12
C GLU A 26 16.68 -3.12 -7.62
N LEU A 27 15.69 -2.63 -8.39
CA LEU A 27 15.74 -2.61 -9.85
C LEU A 27 16.62 -1.48 -10.39
N LYS A 28 16.63 -0.31 -9.73
CA LYS A 28 17.34 0.86 -10.23
C LYS A 28 18.76 0.90 -9.67
N GLN A 29 19.74 1.02 -10.57
CA GLN A 29 21.17 1.04 -10.22
C GLN A 29 21.52 2.04 -9.11
N LEU A 30 21.06 3.29 -9.22
CA LEU A 30 21.42 4.33 -8.25
C LEU A 30 20.78 4.05 -6.86
N PRO A 31 19.47 3.82 -6.71
CA PRO A 31 18.87 3.35 -5.46
C PRO A 31 19.52 2.09 -4.86
N HIS A 32 19.92 1.12 -5.69
CA HIS A 32 20.66 -0.07 -5.24
C HIS A 32 21.98 0.32 -4.57
N MET A 33 22.80 1.15 -5.22
CA MET A 33 24.07 1.62 -4.67
C MET A 33 23.88 2.44 -3.39
N LEU A 34 22.84 3.28 -3.32
CA LEU A 34 22.48 4.02 -2.12
C LEU A 34 22.05 3.09 -0.98
N CYS A 35 21.29 2.03 -1.26
CA CYS A 35 20.89 1.03 -0.28
C CYS A 35 22.11 0.31 0.31
N VAL A 36 23.01 -0.19 -0.55
CA VAL A 36 24.27 -0.85 -0.13
C VAL A 36 25.09 0.08 0.76
N THR A 37 25.30 1.33 0.34
CA THR A 37 26.07 2.31 1.09
C THR A 37 25.41 2.64 2.43
N ASN A 38 24.07 2.78 2.45
CA ASN A 38 23.32 3.05 3.66
C ASN A 38 23.45 1.91 4.69
N LEU A 39 23.42 0.66 4.24
CA LEU A 39 23.63 -0.50 5.10
C LEU A 39 25.05 -0.53 5.70
N MET A 40 26.06 -0.22 4.89
CA MET A 40 27.45 -0.10 5.36
C MET A 40 27.62 1.00 6.41
N LEU A 41 27.02 2.18 6.19
CA LEU A 41 27.02 3.28 7.18
C LEU A 41 26.28 2.90 8.47
N HIS A 42 25.31 1.99 8.38
CA HIS A 42 24.66 1.38 9.54
C HIS A 42 25.42 0.16 10.09
N GLY A 43 26.68 -0.06 9.72
CA GLY A 43 27.54 -1.09 10.29
C GLY A 43 27.21 -2.51 9.82
N VAL A 44 26.57 -2.66 8.66
CA VAL A 44 26.50 -3.96 7.96
C VAL A 44 27.78 -4.09 7.13
N GLU A 45 28.68 -4.97 7.54
CA GLU A 45 30.04 -5.03 6.96
C GLU A 45 30.01 -5.56 5.53
N VAL A 46 29.21 -6.61 5.30
CA VAL A 46 29.12 -7.30 4.00
C VAL A 46 27.66 -7.43 3.57
N PRO A 47 27.08 -6.43 2.88
CA PRO A 47 25.70 -6.47 2.37
C PRO A 47 25.57 -7.33 1.09
N SER A 48 26.06 -8.57 1.13
CA SER A 48 26.16 -9.46 -0.04
C SER A 48 24.83 -9.91 -0.63
N LEU A 49 23.75 -9.86 0.15
CA LEU A 49 22.40 -10.27 -0.25
C LEU A 49 21.52 -9.10 -0.74
N ILE A 50 22.16 -7.98 -1.08
CA ILE A 50 21.52 -6.80 -1.65
C ILE A 50 21.80 -6.78 -3.15
N HIS A 51 20.88 -7.33 -3.93
CA HIS A 51 21.08 -7.55 -5.35
C HIS A 51 20.47 -6.42 -6.20
N HIS A 52 21.11 -6.13 -7.33
CA HIS A 52 20.56 -5.26 -8.35
C HIS A 52 19.83 -6.11 -9.39
N GLY A 53 18.53 -5.87 -9.59
CA GLY A 53 17.74 -6.60 -10.59
C GLY A 53 16.23 -6.46 -10.41
N ASN A 54 15.47 -7.06 -11.33
CA ASN A 54 14.02 -7.12 -11.22
C ASN A 54 13.61 -8.31 -10.32
N THR A 55 13.06 -8.01 -9.15
CA THR A 55 12.52 -8.99 -8.20
C THR A 55 11.50 -9.94 -8.82
N LEU A 56 10.67 -9.44 -9.74
CA LEU A 56 9.57 -10.21 -10.34
C LEU A 56 10.02 -11.05 -11.55
N ALA A 57 11.21 -10.80 -12.11
CA ALA A 57 11.71 -11.50 -13.29
C ALA A 57 12.10 -12.97 -13.01
N ARG A 58 12.35 -13.33 -11.74
CA ARG A 58 12.62 -14.73 -11.37
C ARG A 58 11.32 -15.52 -11.25
N PRO A 59 11.13 -16.61 -12.01
CA PRO A 59 9.95 -17.47 -11.91
C PRO A 59 9.73 -18.03 -10.50
N LEU A 60 8.48 -18.15 -10.06
CA LEU A 60 8.16 -18.63 -8.70
C LEU A 60 8.70 -20.04 -8.44
N ARG A 61 8.67 -20.92 -9.46
CA ARG A 61 9.16 -22.31 -9.36
C ARG A 61 10.65 -22.42 -9.03
N ASP A 62 11.42 -21.36 -9.29
CA ASP A 62 12.87 -21.36 -9.08
C ASP A 62 13.21 -21.00 -7.62
N TYR A 63 12.26 -20.54 -6.82
CA TYR A 63 12.47 -20.28 -5.39
C TYR A 63 12.42 -21.58 -4.59
N THR A 64 13.51 -21.85 -3.86
CA THR A 64 13.62 -23.03 -3.01
C THR A 64 13.11 -22.77 -1.59
N PRO A 65 12.75 -23.82 -0.81
CA PRO A 65 12.39 -23.64 0.60
C PRO A 65 13.45 -22.93 1.45
N ALA A 66 14.74 -23.10 1.14
CA ALA A 66 15.85 -22.45 1.83
C ALA A 66 15.91 -20.92 1.62
N GLU A 67 15.30 -20.44 0.53
CA GLU A 67 15.25 -19.02 0.20
C GLU A 67 14.06 -18.31 0.85
N ARG A 68 13.15 -19.06 1.47
CA ARG A 68 12.01 -18.47 2.19
C ARG A 68 12.45 -17.71 3.42
N VAL A 69 11.67 -16.70 3.79
CA VAL A 69 11.98 -15.78 4.89
C VAL A 69 10.87 -15.74 5.95
N ASP A 70 11.24 -15.39 7.17
CA ASP A 70 10.32 -15.27 8.31
C ASP A 70 9.58 -13.93 8.31
N VAL A 71 10.19 -12.87 7.76
CA VAL A 71 9.63 -11.52 7.72
C VAL A 71 9.87 -10.87 6.37
N VAL A 72 8.82 -10.29 5.79
CA VAL A 72 8.93 -9.37 4.64
C VAL A 72 8.38 -8.01 5.02
N LEU A 73 9.15 -6.96 4.74
CA LEU A 73 8.71 -5.56 4.87
C LEU A 73 8.98 -4.89 3.53
N THR A 74 7.95 -4.33 2.89
CA THR A 74 8.15 -3.72 1.57
C THR A 74 7.12 -2.65 1.24
N ASN A 75 7.52 -1.70 0.39
CA ASN A 75 6.65 -0.74 -0.26
C ASN A 75 6.78 -0.95 -1.78
N PRO A 76 6.05 -1.93 -2.36
CA PRO A 76 6.11 -2.19 -3.79
C PRO A 76 5.66 -0.97 -4.60
N PRO A 77 6.06 -0.86 -5.89
CA PRO A 77 5.51 0.15 -6.77
C PRO A 77 3.97 0.09 -6.82
N PHE A 78 3.29 1.25 -6.68
CA PHE A 78 1.82 1.32 -6.62
C PHE A 78 1.12 1.14 -7.96
N GLY A 79 1.88 1.15 -9.06
CA GLY A 79 1.37 0.92 -10.39
C GLY A 79 2.52 0.57 -11.30
N GLY A 80 2.20 0.31 -12.56
CA GLY A 80 3.16 -0.17 -13.52
C GLY A 80 2.78 -1.55 -14.03
N VAL A 81 3.25 -1.80 -15.24
CA VAL A 81 3.03 -3.04 -15.97
C VAL A 81 4.40 -3.67 -16.16
N GLU A 82 4.56 -4.90 -15.72
CA GLU A 82 5.78 -5.67 -15.95
C GLU A 82 6.00 -5.97 -17.43
N GLU A 83 7.26 -6.18 -17.81
CA GLU A 83 7.64 -6.53 -19.17
C GLU A 83 6.94 -7.83 -19.62
N PRO A 84 6.50 -7.91 -20.90
CA PRO A 84 5.87 -9.11 -21.42
C PRO A 84 6.73 -10.36 -21.22
N GLY A 85 6.15 -11.40 -20.64
CA GLY A 85 6.83 -12.67 -20.37
C GLY A 85 7.11 -12.91 -18.89
N ILE A 86 7.21 -11.86 -18.07
CA ILE A 86 7.40 -12.00 -16.61
C ILE A 86 6.26 -12.79 -15.99
N GLU A 87 5.02 -12.54 -16.42
CA GLU A 87 3.82 -13.21 -15.92
C GLU A 87 3.84 -14.73 -16.17
N GLN A 88 4.63 -15.22 -17.13
CA GLN A 88 4.74 -16.65 -17.42
C GLN A 88 5.40 -17.43 -16.28
N GLY A 89 6.20 -16.76 -15.45
CA GLY A 89 6.81 -17.30 -14.24
C GLY A 89 5.82 -17.54 -13.09
N TYR A 90 4.55 -17.14 -13.25
CA TYR A 90 3.48 -17.22 -12.26
C TYR A 90 2.40 -18.25 -12.67
N PRO A 91 1.67 -18.85 -11.72
CA PRO A 91 0.56 -19.77 -12.01
C PRO A 91 -0.55 -19.09 -12.82
N ALA A 92 -1.18 -19.84 -13.73
CA ALA A 92 -2.11 -19.33 -14.73
C ALA A 92 -3.27 -18.50 -14.15
N ASP A 93 -3.79 -18.89 -12.97
CA ASP A 93 -4.94 -18.24 -12.32
C ASP A 93 -4.59 -16.92 -11.62
N VAL A 94 -3.30 -16.61 -11.46
CA VAL A 94 -2.81 -15.35 -10.87
C VAL A 94 -1.91 -14.56 -11.82
N ARG A 95 -1.92 -14.90 -13.12
CA ARG A 95 -1.14 -14.15 -14.12
C ARG A 95 -1.77 -12.79 -14.38
N THR A 96 -1.00 -11.76 -14.07
CA THR A 96 -1.30 -10.37 -14.34
C THR A 96 0.00 -9.67 -14.69
N LYS A 97 -0.10 -8.51 -15.34
CA LYS A 97 1.06 -7.65 -15.57
C LYS A 97 1.18 -6.55 -14.52
N GLU A 98 0.18 -6.39 -13.66
CA GLU A 98 0.17 -5.39 -12.60
C GLU A 98 1.26 -5.69 -11.57
N THR A 99 2.26 -4.82 -11.47
CA THR A 99 3.45 -5.00 -10.61
C THR A 99 3.04 -5.27 -9.15
N ALA A 100 2.12 -4.47 -8.59
CA ALA A 100 1.69 -4.59 -7.18
C ALA A 100 1.07 -5.96 -6.87
N ASP A 101 0.32 -6.53 -7.80
CA ASP A 101 -0.33 -7.83 -7.64
C ASP A 101 0.70 -8.96 -7.66
N LEU A 102 1.66 -8.91 -8.59
CA LEU A 102 2.73 -9.91 -8.68
C LEU A 102 3.62 -9.89 -7.43
N PHE A 103 3.89 -8.71 -6.86
CA PHE A 103 4.57 -8.61 -5.56
C PHE A 103 3.78 -9.31 -4.46
N LEU A 104 2.46 -9.13 -4.37
CA LEU A 104 1.64 -9.81 -3.37
C LEU A 104 1.72 -11.34 -3.51
N VAL A 105 1.65 -11.85 -4.75
CA VAL A 105 1.80 -13.29 -5.03
C VAL A 105 3.18 -13.80 -4.64
N LEU A 106 4.25 -13.07 -5.01
CA LEU A 106 5.62 -13.43 -4.68
C LEU A 106 5.85 -13.45 -3.16
N ILE A 107 5.41 -12.41 -2.44
CA ILE A 107 5.58 -12.30 -0.99
C ILE A 107 4.93 -13.49 -0.30
N LYS A 108 3.67 -13.81 -0.67
CA LYS A 108 2.99 -15.01 -0.17
C LYS A 108 3.81 -16.27 -0.45
N HIS A 109 4.41 -16.39 -1.65
CA HIS A 109 5.20 -17.55 -2.04
C HIS A 109 6.48 -17.71 -1.19
N ILE A 110 7.24 -16.63 -1.00
CA ILE A 110 8.56 -16.65 -0.33
C ILE A 110 8.49 -16.62 1.20
N LEU A 111 7.31 -16.42 1.80
CA LEU A 111 7.16 -16.57 3.24
C LEU A 111 7.27 -18.04 3.66
N LYS A 112 7.96 -18.29 4.78
CA LYS A 112 7.89 -19.55 5.51
C LYS A 112 6.49 -19.74 6.12
N SER A 113 6.18 -20.97 6.55
CA SER A 113 5.03 -21.18 7.45
C SER A 113 5.26 -20.39 8.73
N ASN A 114 4.21 -19.70 9.21
CA ASN A 114 4.24 -18.70 10.29
C ASN A 114 5.12 -17.46 10.00
N GLY A 115 5.61 -17.32 8.76
CA GLY A 115 6.25 -16.10 8.31
C GLY A 115 5.21 -15.00 8.13
N ARG A 116 5.61 -13.75 8.37
CA ARG A 116 4.72 -12.58 8.35
C ARG A 116 5.19 -11.50 7.39
N ALA A 117 4.25 -10.79 6.81
CA ALA A 117 4.55 -9.65 5.94
C ALA A 117 3.82 -8.39 6.40
N ALA A 118 4.48 -7.25 6.21
CA ALA A 118 3.84 -5.95 6.17
C ALA A 118 4.19 -5.27 4.85
N LEU A 119 3.17 -4.82 4.11
CA LEU A 119 3.37 -4.14 2.84
C LEU A 119 2.41 -2.98 2.63
N VAL A 120 2.88 -1.98 1.89
CA VAL A 120 2.06 -0.85 1.45
C VAL A 120 1.43 -1.17 0.10
N LEU A 121 0.13 -0.98 -0.04
CA LEU A 121 -0.58 -1.15 -1.32
C LEU A 121 -1.57 0.00 -1.56
N PRO A 122 -1.79 0.40 -2.82
CA PRO A 122 -2.81 1.40 -3.15
C PRO A 122 -4.22 0.83 -2.99
N ASP A 123 -5.22 1.70 -2.86
CA ASP A 123 -6.64 1.29 -2.80
C ASP A 123 -7.05 0.38 -3.98
N GLY A 124 -6.49 0.61 -5.18
CA GLY A 124 -6.77 -0.19 -6.37
C GLY A 124 -6.47 -1.69 -6.23
N THR A 125 -5.55 -2.07 -5.34
CA THR A 125 -5.30 -3.48 -5.03
C THR A 125 -6.43 -4.09 -4.18
N LEU A 126 -7.13 -3.29 -3.37
CA LEU A 126 -8.18 -3.77 -2.47
C LEU A 126 -9.50 -4.05 -3.19
N PHE A 127 -9.95 -3.11 -4.02
CA PHE A 127 -11.23 -3.20 -4.74
C PHE A 127 -11.13 -3.80 -6.14
N GLY A 128 -9.92 -3.95 -6.70
CA GLY A 128 -9.75 -4.47 -8.06
C GLY A 128 -10.30 -5.89 -8.23
N GLU A 129 -10.82 -6.18 -9.43
CA GLU A 129 -11.56 -7.40 -9.77
C GLU A 129 -10.77 -8.34 -10.71
N GLY A 130 -11.35 -9.47 -11.10
CA GLY A 130 -10.77 -10.42 -12.05
C GLY A 130 -9.62 -11.23 -11.43
N VAL A 131 -8.42 -11.15 -12.02
CA VAL A 131 -7.23 -11.84 -11.49
C VAL A 131 -6.92 -11.37 -10.06
N LYS A 132 -7.15 -10.09 -9.75
CA LYS A 132 -6.98 -9.53 -8.40
C LYS A 132 -7.89 -10.22 -7.39
N THR A 133 -9.14 -10.53 -7.76
CA THR A 133 -10.06 -11.31 -6.92
C THR A 133 -9.47 -12.67 -6.58
N ARG A 134 -8.90 -13.37 -7.57
CA ARG A 134 -8.27 -14.68 -7.36
C ARG A 134 -7.04 -14.59 -6.46
N ILE A 135 -6.21 -13.56 -6.62
CA ILE A 135 -5.05 -13.31 -5.74
C ILE A 135 -5.50 -13.06 -4.30
N LYS A 136 -6.54 -12.23 -4.09
CA LYS A 136 -7.10 -11.94 -2.76
C LYS A 136 -7.70 -13.20 -2.13
N GLU A 137 -8.43 -14.01 -2.90
CA GLU A 137 -8.94 -15.30 -2.44
C GLU A 137 -7.81 -16.23 -1.97
N GLN A 138 -6.76 -16.41 -2.78
CA GLN A 138 -5.62 -17.23 -2.39
C GLN A 138 -4.91 -16.67 -1.14
N LEU A 139 -4.75 -15.35 -1.04
CA LEU A 139 -4.19 -14.71 0.14
C LEU A 139 -5.00 -15.04 1.39
N LEU A 140 -6.32 -14.87 1.34
CA LEU A 140 -7.21 -15.09 2.49
C LEU A 140 -7.32 -16.56 2.87
N ASN A 141 -7.14 -17.49 1.92
CA ASN A 141 -7.17 -18.92 2.19
C ASN A 141 -5.84 -19.45 2.75
N GLU A 142 -4.70 -18.91 2.32
CA GLU A 142 -3.37 -19.41 2.71
C GLU A 142 -2.72 -18.61 3.85
N CYS A 143 -3.18 -17.38 4.08
CA CYS A 143 -2.65 -16.46 5.08
C CYS A 143 -3.77 -15.90 5.95
N ASN A 144 -3.39 -15.51 7.16
CA ASN A 144 -4.19 -14.77 8.11
C ASN A 144 -3.91 -13.29 7.87
N LEU A 145 -4.67 -12.66 6.97
CA LEU A 145 -4.71 -11.22 6.79
C LEU A 145 -5.43 -10.61 7.99
N HIS A 146 -4.70 -10.46 9.08
CA HIS A 146 -5.30 -10.08 10.34
C HIS A 146 -5.58 -8.58 10.42
N THR A 147 -4.90 -7.72 9.65
CA THR A 147 -5.04 -6.26 9.80
C THR A 147 -4.77 -5.48 8.51
N ILE A 148 -5.62 -4.49 8.24
CA ILE A 148 -5.43 -3.45 7.23
C ILE A 148 -5.50 -2.08 7.91
N VAL A 149 -4.42 -1.30 7.82
CA VAL A 149 -4.42 0.10 8.27
C VAL A 149 -4.60 1.00 7.06
N ARG A 150 -5.69 1.77 7.02
CA ARG A 150 -5.98 2.74 5.94
C ARG A 150 -5.26 4.04 6.25
N LEU A 151 -4.42 4.49 5.33
CA LEU A 151 -3.68 5.74 5.48
C LEU A 151 -4.42 6.90 4.80
N PRO A 152 -4.33 8.13 5.34
CA PRO A 152 -4.95 9.30 4.73
C PRO A 152 -4.29 9.73 3.41
N ASN A 153 -4.92 10.70 2.75
CA ASN A 153 -4.37 11.30 1.52
C ASN A 153 -3.05 12.04 1.79
N GLY A 154 -2.20 12.06 0.77
CA GLY A 154 -0.99 12.87 0.75
C GLY A 154 0.18 12.29 1.55
N VAL A 155 0.05 11.10 2.15
CA VAL A 155 1.15 10.43 2.87
C VAL A 155 2.39 10.28 1.98
N PHE A 156 2.19 10.02 0.69
CA PHE A 156 3.25 9.89 -0.30
C PHE A 156 3.46 11.16 -1.16
N ALA A 157 2.95 12.32 -0.73
CA ALA A 157 3.16 13.57 -1.44
C ALA A 157 4.65 13.99 -1.39
N PRO A 158 5.19 14.61 -2.46
CA PRO A 158 4.51 15.03 -3.69
C PRO A 158 4.48 13.95 -4.79
N TYR A 159 4.92 12.72 -4.51
CA TYR A 159 5.08 11.67 -5.53
C TYR A 159 3.74 11.12 -6.01
N THR A 160 2.75 11.02 -5.12
CA THR A 160 1.40 10.59 -5.48
C THR A 160 0.35 11.07 -4.47
N GLY A 161 -0.87 11.31 -4.97
CA GLY A 161 -2.06 11.57 -4.16
C GLY A 161 -2.90 10.32 -3.87
N ILE A 162 -2.45 9.14 -4.31
CA ILE A 162 -3.17 7.88 -4.13
C ILE A 162 -3.24 7.52 -2.64
N LYS A 163 -4.44 7.10 -2.20
CA LYS A 163 -4.65 6.47 -0.89
C LYS A 163 -3.98 5.11 -0.83
N THR A 164 -3.39 4.82 0.31
CA THR A 164 -2.58 3.63 0.52
C THR A 164 -2.98 2.95 1.81
N ASN A 165 -2.69 1.65 1.87
CA ASN A 165 -3.06 0.79 2.96
C ASN A 165 -1.86 -0.04 3.36
N LEU A 166 -1.71 -0.27 4.67
CA LEU A 166 -0.73 -1.19 5.22
C LEU A 166 -1.43 -2.51 5.50
N LEU A 167 -1.02 -3.56 4.78
CA LEU A 167 -1.54 -4.91 4.98
C LEU A 167 -0.58 -5.67 5.86
N PHE A 168 -1.12 -6.39 6.84
CA PHE A 168 -0.36 -7.25 7.73
C PHE A 168 -0.97 -8.65 7.73
N PHE A 169 -0.14 -9.63 7.39
CA PHE A 169 -0.60 -11.02 7.34
C PHE A 169 0.48 -12.02 7.73
N THR A 170 0.03 -13.16 8.23
CA THR A 170 0.87 -14.30 8.61
C THR A 170 0.49 -15.53 7.79
N LYS A 171 1.47 -16.22 7.21
CA LYS A 171 1.24 -17.38 6.34
C LYS A 171 1.00 -18.67 7.13
N GLY A 172 0.04 -19.48 6.69
CA GLY A 172 -0.16 -20.85 7.17
C GLY A 172 -1.50 -21.09 7.88
N THR A 173 -2.22 -20.04 8.24
CA THR A 173 -3.59 -20.14 8.75
C THR A 173 -4.52 -19.29 7.89
N PRO A 174 -5.71 -19.78 7.50
CA PRO A 174 -6.67 -18.98 6.73
C PRO A 174 -7.21 -17.79 7.53
N THR A 175 -7.54 -16.71 6.82
CA THR A 175 -8.20 -15.53 7.38
C THR A 175 -9.62 -15.86 7.83
N LYS A 176 -9.97 -15.44 9.05
CA LYS A 176 -11.34 -15.57 9.60
C LYS A 176 -12.05 -14.23 9.70
N GLU A 177 -11.31 -13.21 10.12
CA GLU A 177 -11.76 -11.84 10.23
C GLU A 177 -10.56 -10.93 9.95
N VAL A 178 -10.83 -9.75 9.42
CA VAL A 178 -9.83 -8.72 9.14
C VAL A 178 -10.17 -7.52 10.02
N TRP A 179 -9.21 -7.08 10.83
CA TRP A 179 -9.32 -5.79 11.50
C TRP A 179 -8.95 -4.66 10.55
N TYR A 180 -9.77 -3.64 10.50
CA TYR A 180 -9.43 -2.39 9.85
C TYR A 180 -9.11 -1.33 10.89
N TYR A 181 -8.16 -0.45 10.57
CA TYR A 181 -7.89 0.75 11.35
C TYR A 181 -7.74 1.94 10.40
N GLU A 182 -8.57 2.97 10.56
CA GLU A 182 -8.47 4.21 9.79
C GLU A 182 -7.59 5.21 10.54
N HIS A 183 -6.38 5.44 10.03
CA HIS A 183 -5.44 6.38 10.63
C HIS A 183 -5.99 7.81 10.50
N PRO A 184 -6.15 8.57 11.60
CA PRO A 184 -6.70 9.92 11.54
C PRO A 184 -5.64 10.94 11.12
N TYR A 185 -6.08 12.09 10.60
CA TYR A 185 -5.20 13.25 10.50
C TYR A 185 -4.92 13.86 11.89
N PRO A 186 -3.78 14.54 12.08
CA PRO A 186 -3.58 15.46 13.18
C PRO A 186 -4.65 16.55 13.22
N ALA A 187 -4.95 17.06 14.41
CA ALA A 187 -5.93 18.13 14.58
C ALA A 187 -5.63 19.33 13.65
N GLY A 188 -6.63 19.73 12.87
CA GLY A 188 -6.54 20.84 11.91
C GLY A 188 -5.87 20.50 10.56
N ALA A 189 -5.35 19.29 10.38
CA ALA A 189 -4.83 18.85 9.07
C ALA A 189 -5.95 18.25 8.21
N LYS A 190 -5.94 18.55 6.90
CA LYS A 190 -6.86 17.98 5.90
C LYS A 190 -6.17 17.07 4.88
N SER A 191 -4.84 17.16 4.79
CA SER A 191 -3.98 16.35 3.92
C SER A 191 -2.54 16.48 4.39
N TYR A 192 -1.75 15.42 4.22
CA TYR A 192 -0.29 15.54 4.28
C TYR A 192 0.26 16.15 3.00
N ASN A 193 1.48 16.68 3.08
CA ASN A 193 2.22 17.22 1.95
C ASN A 193 3.74 17.20 2.23
N LYS A 194 4.55 17.68 1.28
CA LYS A 194 6.02 17.71 1.40
C LYS A 194 6.54 18.45 2.65
N THR A 195 5.85 19.51 3.08
CA THR A 195 6.29 20.32 4.24
C THR A 195 5.70 19.82 5.57
N LYS A 196 4.59 19.09 5.51
CA LYS A 196 3.92 18.45 6.65
C LYS A 196 3.71 16.96 6.34
N PRO A 197 4.77 16.15 6.40
CA PRO A 197 4.68 14.71 6.18
C PRO A 197 4.10 14.01 7.42
N ILE A 198 3.61 12.78 7.22
CA ILE A 198 3.21 11.89 8.31
C ILE A 198 4.41 11.59 9.22
N ARG A 199 4.16 11.49 10.52
CA ARG A 199 5.19 11.22 11.52
C ARG A 199 4.92 9.94 12.30
N ILE A 200 5.97 9.34 12.83
CA ILE A 200 5.88 8.04 13.53
C ILE A 200 5.12 8.13 14.86
N GLU A 201 5.08 9.32 15.46
CA GLU A 201 4.35 9.61 16.70
C GLU A 201 2.83 9.62 16.46
N GLU A 202 2.38 9.81 15.21
CA GLU A 202 0.96 9.76 14.87
C GLU A 202 0.41 8.32 14.97
N PHE A 203 1.29 7.31 14.94
CA PHE A 203 0.93 5.89 15.05
C PHE A 203 0.85 5.36 16.50
N GLU A 204 0.97 6.21 17.53
CA GLU A 204 0.96 5.75 18.93
C GLU A 204 -0.39 5.13 19.34
N ALA A 205 -1.51 5.62 18.79
CA ALA A 205 -2.82 5.04 19.05
C ALA A 205 -2.93 3.61 18.48
N GLU A 206 -2.48 3.41 17.25
CA GLU A 206 -2.42 2.11 16.58
C GLU A 206 -1.49 1.15 17.32
N LYS A 207 -0.31 1.62 17.74
CA LYS A 207 0.65 0.82 18.52
C LYS A 207 0.07 0.38 19.85
N ALA A 208 -0.63 1.27 20.55
CA ALA A 208 -1.28 0.97 21.82
C ALA A 208 -2.44 -0.04 21.65
N TRP A 209 -3.20 0.10 20.57
CA TRP A 209 -4.33 -0.78 20.24
C TRP A 209 -3.89 -2.15 19.66
N TRP A 210 -2.69 -2.24 19.07
CA TRP A 210 -2.27 -3.34 18.20
C TRP A 210 -2.44 -4.76 18.78
N GLY A 211 -2.14 -4.95 20.07
CA GLY A 211 -2.23 -6.26 20.73
C GLY A 211 -1.20 -7.29 20.22
N SER A 212 -1.51 -8.58 20.35
CA SER A 212 -0.65 -9.71 19.99
C SER A 212 -1.38 -10.71 19.12
N GLU A 213 -0.74 -11.24 18.08
CA GLU A 213 -1.34 -12.34 17.31
C GLU A 213 -1.41 -13.64 18.13
N ALA A 214 -0.52 -13.82 19.11
CA ALA A 214 -0.42 -15.06 19.89
C ALA A 214 -1.66 -15.34 20.75
N ASP A 215 -2.43 -14.31 21.11
CA ASP A 215 -3.71 -14.44 21.83
C ASP A 215 -4.93 -14.19 20.92
N GLY A 216 -4.72 -14.19 19.60
CA GLY A 216 -5.78 -13.87 18.63
C GLY A 216 -6.23 -12.41 18.68
N PHE A 217 -5.35 -11.50 19.11
CA PHE A 217 -5.64 -10.09 19.29
C PHE A 217 -6.75 -9.81 20.31
N ALA A 218 -6.81 -10.58 21.39
CA ALA A 218 -7.88 -10.53 22.39
C ALA A 218 -8.07 -9.15 23.05
N ARG A 219 -7.04 -8.29 23.01
CA ARG A 219 -7.09 -6.93 23.57
C ARG A 219 -7.70 -5.88 22.64
N ARG A 220 -7.88 -6.19 21.35
CA ARG A 220 -8.44 -5.25 20.39
C ARG A 220 -9.92 -5.06 20.67
N VAL A 221 -10.33 -3.80 20.67
CA VAL A 221 -11.72 -3.39 20.83
C VAL A 221 -12.07 -2.48 19.66
N GLU A 222 -13.28 -2.64 19.14
CA GLU A 222 -13.82 -1.74 18.12
C GLU A 222 -14.00 -0.32 18.70
N ASN A 223 -13.82 0.68 17.85
CA ASN A 223 -13.96 2.08 18.18
C ASN A 223 -14.21 2.89 16.90
N GLU A 224 -14.29 4.22 17.00
CA GLU A 224 -14.54 5.13 15.86
C GLU A 224 -13.58 4.98 14.66
N ARG A 225 -12.39 4.38 14.89
CA ARG A 225 -11.35 4.17 13.87
C ARG A 225 -11.09 2.70 13.55
N ALA A 226 -11.51 1.78 14.42
CA ALA A 226 -11.19 0.36 14.29
C ALA A 226 -12.44 -0.49 14.29
N TRP A 227 -12.62 -1.32 13.27
CA TRP A 227 -13.76 -2.22 13.13
C TRP A 227 -13.33 -3.57 12.55
N LYS A 228 -14.15 -4.59 12.74
CA LYS A 228 -13.91 -5.91 12.15
C LYS A 228 -14.81 -6.19 10.97
N VAL A 229 -14.27 -6.95 10.01
CA VAL A 229 -15.03 -7.53 8.92
C VAL A 229 -14.75 -9.02 8.86
N SER A 230 -15.83 -9.82 8.87
CA SER A 230 -15.74 -11.27 8.77
C SER A 230 -15.35 -11.73 7.36
N ILE A 231 -14.73 -12.90 7.25
CA ILE A 231 -14.40 -13.50 5.96
C ILE A 231 -15.65 -13.74 5.10
N GLU A 232 -16.80 -14.03 5.72
CA GLU A 232 -18.06 -14.24 4.99
C GLU A 232 -18.59 -12.95 4.35
N GLN A 233 -18.47 -11.81 5.04
CA GLN A 233 -18.77 -10.49 4.45
C GLN A 233 -17.83 -10.16 3.28
N ILE A 234 -16.54 -10.46 3.43
CA ILE A 234 -15.54 -10.24 2.37
C ILE A 234 -15.84 -11.11 1.15
N LYS A 235 -16.19 -12.40 1.34
CA LYS A 235 -16.61 -13.30 0.26
C LYS A 235 -17.88 -12.81 -0.43
N ALA A 236 -18.89 -12.39 0.34
CA ALA A 236 -20.13 -11.84 -0.19
C ALA A 236 -19.90 -10.57 -1.01
N ALA A 237 -18.87 -9.78 -0.66
CA ALA A 237 -18.42 -8.62 -1.41
C ALA A 237 -17.46 -8.95 -2.57
N GLY A 238 -17.38 -10.20 -3.03
CA GLY A 238 -16.51 -10.60 -4.15
C GLY A 238 -15.02 -10.50 -3.83
N TYR A 239 -14.64 -10.77 -2.59
CA TYR A 239 -13.29 -10.57 -2.05
C TYR A 239 -12.81 -9.11 -2.13
N ASN A 240 -13.72 -8.14 -2.11
CA ASN A 240 -13.35 -6.73 -1.99
C ASN A 240 -12.84 -6.42 -0.58
N LEU A 241 -11.59 -5.95 -0.49
CA LEU A 241 -10.95 -5.57 0.78
C LEU A 241 -11.10 -4.07 1.09
N ASP A 242 -11.72 -3.26 0.23
CA ASP A 242 -12.03 -1.85 0.51
C ASP A 242 -13.33 -1.76 1.33
N GLN A 243 -13.25 -2.18 2.59
CA GLN A 243 -14.35 -2.10 3.52
C GLN A 243 -14.36 -0.70 4.15
N LYS A 244 -15.53 -0.04 4.17
CA LYS A 244 -15.68 1.32 4.70
C LYS A 244 -15.80 1.29 6.22
N ASN A 245 -15.32 2.36 6.87
CA ASN A 245 -15.49 2.58 8.29
C ASN A 245 -16.99 2.83 8.59
N PRO A 246 -17.67 1.98 9.37
CA PRO A 246 -19.09 2.17 9.71
C PRO A 246 -19.34 3.36 10.63
N HIS A 247 -18.30 3.88 11.28
CA HIS A 247 -18.36 5.04 12.19
C HIS A 247 -17.93 6.35 11.53
N ALA A 248 -17.47 6.32 10.28
CA ALA A 248 -17.20 7.55 9.56
C ALA A 248 -18.53 8.29 9.39
N ALA A 249 -18.59 9.54 9.85
CA ALA A 249 -19.70 10.44 9.53
C ALA A 249 -19.88 10.42 8.01
N ASP A 250 -21.09 10.10 7.55
CA ASP A 250 -21.40 9.83 6.14
C ASP A 250 -20.59 10.78 5.24
N ALA A 251 -19.58 10.21 4.57
CA ALA A 251 -18.91 10.91 3.50
C ALA A 251 -20.01 11.23 2.49
N VAL A 252 -20.21 12.53 2.23
CA VAL A 252 -21.13 13.14 1.25
C VAL A 252 -21.87 12.07 0.43
N SER A 253 -23.16 11.93 0.75
CA SER A 253 -24.10 11.05 0.07
C SER A 253 -23.77 10.92 -1.43
N HIS A 254 -23.43 9.69 -1.84
CA HIS A 254 -23.31 9.32 -3.24
C HIS A 254 -24.69 8.95 -3.81
N ASP A 255 -25.76 9.62 -3.37
CA ASP A 255 -27.06 9.48 -4.01
C ASP A 255 -26.89 9.89 -5.49
N PRO A 256 -27.18 8.98 -6.45
CA PRO A 256 -27.12 9.30 -7.87
C PRO A 256 -27.91 10.57 -8.22
N ALA A 257 -28.98 10.88 -7.50
CA ALA A 257 -29.76 12.10 -7.72
C ALA A 257 -28.98 13.37 -7.32
N GLU A 258 -28.29 13.37 -6.18
CA GLU A 258 -27.46 14.49 -5.71
C GLU A 258 -26.22 14.67 -6.60
N LEU A 259 -25.59 13.57 -7.02
CA LEU A 259 -24.45 13.61 -7.94
C LEU A 259 -24.84 14.16 -9.33
N LEU A 260 -26.03 13.81 -9.84
CA LEU A 260 -26.55 14.38 -11.08
C LEU A 260 -26.89 15.87 -10.94
N ALA A 261 -27.41 16.28 -9.78
CA ALA A 261 -27.67 17.69 -9.49
C ALA A 261 -26.36 18.50 -9.42
N ASP A 262 -25.33 17.97 -8.77
CA ASP A 262 -24.00 18.59 -8.72
C ASP A 262 -23.33 18.61 -10.10
N TYR A 263 -23.45 17.54 -10.89
CA TYR A 263 -22.98 17.51 -12.27
C TYR A 263 -23.65 18.58 -13.14
N ALA A 264 -24.97 18.73 -13.03
CA ALA A 264 -25.73 19.76 -13.74
C ALA A 264 -25.30 21.17 -13.32
N ARG A 265 -25.07 21.40 -12.03
CA ARG A 265 -24.55 22.67 -11.49
C ARG A 265 -23.16 22.98 -12.03
N LEU A 266 -22.24 22.02 -11.98
CA LEU A 266 -20.88 22.18 -12.49
C LEU A 266 -20.86 22.42 -14.01
N GLN A 267 -21.76 21.79 -14.77
CA GLN A 267 -21.92 22.09 -16.20
C GLN A 267 -22.39 23.53 -16.45
N ALA A 268 -23.35 24.02 -15.66
CA ALA A 268 -23.83 25.40 -15.78
C ALA A 268 -22.73 26.43 -15.44
N GLU A 269 -21.96 26.18 -14.38
CA GLU A 269 -20.81 27.02 -14.00
C GLU A 269 -19.72 27.02 -15.09
N ALA A 270 -19.39 25.84 -15.64
CA ALA A 270 -18.41 25.72 -16.72
C ALA A 270 -18.87 26.44 -17.99
N GLN A 271 -20.17 26.37 -18.32
CA GLN A 271 -20.75 27.07 -19.46
C GLN A 271 -20.72 28.59 -19.27
N ALA A 272 -21.11 29.08 -18.09
CA ALA A 272 -21.05 30.50 -17.76
C ALA A 272 -19.61 31.05 -17.85
N LEU A 273 -18.63 30.31 -17.33
CA LEU A 273 -17.22 30.68 -17.42
C LEU A 273 -16.73 30.71 -18.87
N ARG A 274 -17.16 29.74 -19.68
CA ARG A 274 -16.81 29.68 -21.11
C ARG A 274 -17.39 30.86 -21.89
N ASP A 275 -18.60 31.27 -21.58
CA ASP A 275 -19.24 32.43 -22.21
C ASP A 275 -18.60 33.74 -21.75
N GLN A 276 -18.17 33.84 -20.50
CA GLN A 276 -17.37 34.95 -20.00
C GLN A 276 -16.02 35.05 -20.75
N ILE A 277 -15.33 33.92 -20.93
CA ILE A 277 -14.07 33.86 -21.71
C ILE A 277 -14.30 34.29 -23.16
N LYS A 278 -15.37 33.81 -23.81
CA LYS A 278 -15.74 34.25 -25.17
C LYS A 278 -16.01 35.75 -25.23
N GLY A 279 -16.70 36.31 -24.25
CA GLY A 279 -16.96 37.74 -24.17
C GLY A 279 -15.68 38.57 -24.07
N ILE A 280 -14.75 38.15 -23.21
CA ILE A 280 -13.44 38.81 -23.05
C ILE A 280 -12.62 38.70 -24.35
N LEU A 281 -12.54 37.52 -24.96
CA LEU A 281 -11.83 37.31 -26.23
C LEU A 281 -12.45 38.11 -27.39
N GLY A 282 -13.78 38.15 -27.47
CA GLY A 282 -14.51 38.93 -28.47
C GLY A 282 -14.24 40.43 -28.33
N ALA A 283 -14.24 40.96 -27.10
CA ALA A 283 -13.89 42.36 -26.84
C ALA A 283 -12.42 42.68 -27.15
N ALA A 284 -11.49 41.76 -26.86
CA ALA A 284 -10.07 41.92 -27.17
C ALA A 284 -9.79 41.88 -28.68
N LEU A 285 -10.50 41.04 -29.43
CA LEU A 285 -10.37 40.94 -30.89
C LEU A 285 -11.08 42.09 -31.63
N ALA A 286 -12.13 42.67 -31.05
CA ALA A 286 -12.87 43.79 -31.61
C ALA A 286 -12.19 45.17 -31.39
N ASN A 287 -11.14 45.24 -30.57
CA ASN A 287 -10.30 46.44 -30.39
C ASN A 287 -8.88 46.17 -30.91
N PRO A 288 -8.59 46.34 -32.22
CA PRO A 288 -7.22 46.25 -32.75
C PRO A 288 -6.38 47.50 -32.45
N SER A 289 -6.96 48.57 -31.90
CA SER A 289 -6.29 49.85 -31.69
C SER A 289 -5.64 49.93 -30.31
N GLY A 290 -4.48 49.30 -30.18
CA GLY A 290 -3.61 49.46 -29.00
C GLY A 290 -2.12 49.24 -29.27
N ALA A 291 -1.71 49.08 -30.53
CA ALA A 291 -0.31 48.94 -30.92
C ALA A 291 0.03 49.92 -32.06
N SER A 292 -0.05 51.21 -31.77
CA SER A 292 0.65 52.25 -32.54
C SER A 292 0.87 53.49 -31.67
N ALA A 293 1.96 53.47 -30.90
CA ALA A 293 2.84 54.60 -30.57
C ALA A 293 4.05 54.05 -29.81
#